data_AF-A0A496ULQ2-F1
#
_entry.id   AF-A0A496ULQ2-F1
#
_cell.length_a   1.000
_cell.length_b   1.000
_cell.length_c   1.000
_cell.angle_alpha   90.00
_cell.angle_beta   90.00
_cell.angle_gamma   90.00
#
_symmetry.space_group_name_H-M   'P 1'
#
loop_
_entity.id
_entity.type
_entity.pdbx_description
1 polymer ?
#
loop_
_entity_poly.entity_id
_entity_poly.type
_entity_poly.pdbx_seq_one_letter_code
_entity_poly.pdbx_strand_id
1 'polypeptide(L)'
;MVARSYIQMGVMSMNRVIISVVAALSLITLLFSGCGGGASIADELGMVPGLCFLHVHISENMDIDLIPEEFNGFIPLWLCDSLAARGSFGVSLLGINLTDFTPQLLFLTRELGMDEILQLGKDGFQCGSEENQQGYDLIDERGSMIGSIASRDGWTCLITGSGSDRSARRWLELETEESLASDPDLISISESDADLTILVSHNSIAFISVIPTGMLSRSEIVILNRVKDIIGMINPKALRVSMAISDDNPPVIVLELQLVRDGENVTSFSISFSDTELTPENLLLIIGDGGN
;
A
#
# COMPACT_ATOMS: atom_id res chain seq x y z
N MET A 1 -13.76 38.35 3.88
CA MET A 1 -14.64 37.16 4.03
C MET A 1 -14.11 35.90 3.32
N VAL A 2 -13.14 35.99 2.40
CA VAL A 2 -12.64 34.87 1.58
C VAL A 2 -11.68 33.91 2.33
N ALA A 3 -11.05 34.34 3.42
CA ALA A 3 -10.03 33.56 4.13
C ALA A 3 -10.55 32.39 5.00
N ARG A 4 -11.87 32.28 5.24
CA ARG A 4 -12.45 31.14 5.99
C ARG A 4 -12.68 29.89 5.13
N SER A 5 -12.88 30.07 3.82
CA SER A 5 -13.23 28.98 2.90
C SER A 5 -12.07 28.00 2.68
N TYR A 6 -10.85 28.52 2.55
CA TYR A 6 -9.65 27.70 2.32
C TYR A 6 -9.27 26.84 3.54
N ILE A 7 -9.48 27.36 4.76
CA ILE A 7 -9.22 26.60 5.99
C ILE A 7 -10.22 25.44 6.15
N GLN A 8 -11.49 25.62 5.75
CA GLN A 8 -12.47 24.53 5.79
C GLN A 8 -12.21 23.44 4.74
N MET A 9 -11.71 23.78 3.54
CA MET A 9 -11.33 22.76 2.55
C MET A 9 -10.10 21.95 2.98
N GLY A 10 -9.05 22.60 3.52
CA GLY A 10 -7.86 21.89 4.02
C GLY A 10 -8.15 20.94 5.20
N VAL A 11 -9.05 21.34 6.12
CA VAL A 11 -9.45 20.46 7.24
C VAL A 11 -10.31 19.28 6.77
N MET A 12 -11.06 19.42 5.67
CA MET A 12 -11.82 18.30 5.10
C MET A 12 -10.96 17.28 4.33
N SER A 13 -9.85 17.69 3.70
CA SER A 13 -8.89 16.71 3.11
C SER A 13 -8.01 16.06 4.18
N MET A 14 -7.61 16.81 5.22
CA MET A 14 -6.76 16.30 6.30
C MET A 14 -7.42 15.17 7.11
N ASN A 15 -8.70 15.34 7.49
CA ASN A 15 -9.47 14.25 8.10
C ASN A 15 -9.59 13.06 7.14
N ARG A 16 -9.78 13.33 5.84
CA ARG A 16 -9.88 12.26 4.82
C ARG A 16 -8.60 11.45 4.72
N VAL A 17 -7.40 12.01 4.71
CA VAL A 17 -6.18 11.18 4.55
C VAL A 17 -5.93 10.28 5.76
N ILE A 18 -6.16 10.75 6.99
CA ILE A 18 -5.90 9.90 8.17
C ILE A 18 -7.06 8.90 8.40
N ILE A 19 -8.29 9.29 8.08
CA ILE A 19 -9.38 8.32 7.89
C ILE A 19 -9.00 7.36 6.76
N SER A 20 -8.40 7.77 5.65
CA SER A 20 -7.99 6.88 4.55
C SER A 20 -6.79 6.00 4.89
N VAL A 21 -5.92 6.33 5.85
CA VAL A 21 -4.85 5.43 6.31
C VAL A 21 -5.38 4.42 7.33
N VAL A 22 -6.24 4.85 8.25
CA VAL A 22 -6.88 3.95 9.23
C VAL A 22 -7.97 3.10 8.58
N ALA A 23 -8.73 3.67 7.66
CA ALA A 23 -9.67 2.95 6.79
C ALA A 23 -8.93 2.15 5.73
N ALA A 24 -7.77 2.56 5.17
CA ALA A 24 -6.92 1.63 4.42
C ALA A 24 -6.65 0.42 5.28
N LEU A 25 -6.01 0.56 6.44
CA LEU A 25 -5.75 -0.56 7.35
C LEU A 25 -7.01 -1.35 7.78
N SER A 26 -8.22 -0.76 7.75
CA SER A 26 -9.50 -1.42 8.08
C SER A 26 -10.30 -1.96 6.88
N LEU A 27 -9.92 -1.61 5.65
CA LEU A 27 -10.65 -1.92 4.41
C LEU A 27 -9.83 -2.91 3.57
N ILE A 28 -8.51 -2.72 3.57
CA ILE A 28 -7.49 -3.73 3.28
C ILE A 28 -7.73 -5.03 4.06
N THR A 29 -8.36 -4.96 5.25
CA THR A 29 -8.71 -6.15 6.06
C THR A 29 -10.07 -6.77 5.74
N LEU A 30 -10.86 -6.21 4.84
CA LEU A 30 -12.27 -6.61 4.70
C LEU A 30 -12.78 -6.78 3.26
N LEU A 31 -12.10 -6.23 2.26
CA LEU A 31 -12.58 -6.22 0.89
C LEU A 31 -11.46 -6.27 -0.16
N PHE A 32 -11.81 -6.92 -1.28
CA PHE A 32 -11.27 -6.81 -2.65
C PHE A 32 -10.30 -7.89 -3.14
N SER A 33 -10.46 -8.30 -4.41
CA SER A 33 -10.75 -9.70 -4.75
C SER A 33 -10.06 -10.22 -6.05
N GLY A 34 -9.26 -11.31 -6.00
CA GLY A 34 -8.89 -12.20 -7.14
C GLY A 34 -7.96 -11.64 -8.23
N CYS A 35 -6.91 -12.28 -8.77
CA CYS A 35 -6.28 -13.62 -8.55
C CYS A 35 -4.71 -13.66 -8.76
N GLY A 36 -3.96 -14.53 -8.05
CA GLY A 36 -2.46 -14.59 -7.92
C GLY A 36 -1.53 -14.74 -9.17
N GLY A 37 -0.20 -14.53 -9.01
CA GLY A 37 0.85 -14.99 -9.98
C GLY A 37 2.05 -14.04 -10.23
N GLY A 38 3.29 -14.58 -10.22
CA GLY A 38 4.51 -13.85 -10.64
C GLY A 38 5.82 -14.26 -9.96
N ALA A 39 6.28 -13.44 -9.00
CA ALA A 39 7.54 -13.60 -8.27
C ALA A 39 7.31 -13.98 -6.79
N SER A 40 8.35 -14.47 -6.09
CA SER A 40 8.22 -14.69 -4.64
C SER A 40 8.22 -13.35 -3.90
N ILE A 41 7.26 -13.18 -2.99
CA ILE A 41 7.16 -11.95 -2.17
C ILE A 41 8.44 -11.76 -1.34
N ALA A 42 9.12 -12.85 -0.94
CA ALA A 42 10.41 -12.77 -0.24
C ALA A 42 11.51 -12.10 -1.09
N ASP A 43 11.58 -12.37 -2.40
CA ASP A 43 12.52 -11.68 -3.31
C ASP A 43 12.15 -10.21 -3.49
N GLU A 44 10.86 -9.88 -3.53
CA GLU A 44 10.34 -8.52 -3.63
C GLU A 44 10.70 -7.68 -2.41
N LEU A 45 10.53 -8.23 -1.20
CA LEU A 45 10.90 -7.58 0.06
C LEU A 45 12.40 -7.22 0.14
N GLY A 46 13.26 -7.94 -0.58
CA GLY A 46 14.68 -7.61 -0.73
C GLY A 46 14.95 -6.29 -1.48
N MET A 47 13.95 -5.81 -2.23
CA MET A 47 13.99 -4.55 -2.99
C MET A 47 13.08 -3.47 -2.39
N VAL A 48 12.44 -3.72 -1.23
CA VAL A 48 11.61 -2.73 -0.52
C VAL A 48 12.40 -2.18 0.68
N PRO A 49 12.54 -0.85 0.86
CA PRO A 49 13.23 -0.29 2.02
C PRO A 49 12.57 -0.67 3.35
N GLY A 50 13.35 -1.16 4.31
CA GLY A 50 12.88 -1.66 5.62
C GLY A 50 12.26 -0.61 6.55
N LEU A 51 12.31 0.66 6.16
CA LEU A 51 11.66 1.80 6.83
C LEU A 51 10.34 2.23 6.16
N CYS A 52 9.85 1.52 5.15
CA CYS A 52 8.54 1.81 4.57
C CYS A 52 7.40 1.55 5.58
N PHE A 53 6.32 2.31 5.47
CA PHE A 53 5.18 2.24 6.39
C PHE A 53 4.21 1.11 6.08
N LEU A 54 4.09 0.73 4.80
CA LEU A 54 3.18 -0.30 4.31
C LEU A 54 3.77 -0.86 3.03
N HIS A 55 3.65 -2.18 2.85
CA HIS A 55 3.94 -2.84 1.59
C HIS A 55 2.74 -3.70 1.18
N VAL A 56 2.37 -3.61 -0.10
CA VAL A 56 1.25 -4.33 -0.72
C VAL A 56 1.79 -4.99 -1.97
N HIS A 57 1.79 -6.32 -2.01
CA HIS A 57 1.99 -7.08 -3.23
C HIS A 57 0.62 -7.25 -3.92
N ILE A 58 0.58 -6.90 -5.20
CA ILE A 58 -0.58 -7.01 -6.09
C ILE A 58 -0.22 -7.98 -7.21
N SER A 59 -1.00 -9.04 -7.34
CA SER A 59 -0.78 -10.08 -8.34
C SER A 59 -1.32 -9.76 -9.72
N GLU A 60 -0.91 -10.53 -10.73
CA GLU A 60 -1.19 -10.26 -12.15
C GLU A 60 -2.66 -10.35 -12.57
N ASN A 61 -3.49 -11.17 -11.90
CA ASN A 61 -4.92 -11.20 -12.20
C ASN A 61 -5.73 -10.37 -11.19
N MET A 62 -5.11 -9.52 -10.35
CA MET A 62 -5.86 -8.65 -9.43
C MET A 62 -6.81 -7.74 -10.22
N ASP A 63 -8.12 -7.89 -10.00
CA ASP A 63 -9.10 -6.93 -10.52
C ASP A 63 -9.05 -5.63 -9.70
N ILE A 64 -8.61 -4.55 -10.35
CA ILE A 64 -8.34 -3.25 -9.72
C ILE A 64 -9.61 -2.40 -9.57
N ASP A 65 -10.68 -2.67 -10.32
CA ASP A 65 -11.97 -1.96 -10.19
C ASP A 65 -12.61 -2.18 -8.81
N LEU A 66 -12.13 -3.19 -8.09
CA LEU A 66 -12.51 -3.52 -6.74
C LEU A 66 -11.86 -2.55 -5.73
N ILE A 67 -10.67 -1.99 -6.00
CA ILE A 67 -10.07 -1.01 -5.08
C ILE A 67 -10.93 0.27 -5.08
N PRO A 68 -11.48 0.74 -3.94
CA PRO A 68 -12.49 1.79 -3.94
C PRO A 68 -11.96 3.12 -4.45
N GLU A 69 -12.82 3.89 -5.13
CA GLU A 69 -12.46 5.19 -5.70
C GLU A 69 -11.88 6.17 -4.65
N GLU A 70 -12.21 6.03 -3.36
CA GLU A 70 -11.61 6.81 -2.28
C GLU A 70 -10.08 6.64 -2.18
N PHE A 71 -9.53 5.53 -2.67
CA PHE A 71 -8.09 5.22 -2.70
C PHE A 71 -7.38 5.93 -3.85
N ASN A 72 -8.10 6.38 -4.89
CA ASN A 72 -7.50 7.10 -6.01
C ASN A 72 -6.84 8.43 -5.59
N GLY A 73 -7.23 8.98 -4.44
CA GLY A 73 -6.56 10.13 -3.81
C GLY A 73 -5.28 9.80 -3.04
N PHE A 74 -4.95 8.51 -2.90
CA PHE A 74 -3.80 7.99 -2.14
C PHE A 74 -2.87 7.16 -3.05
N ILE A 75 -3.41 6.21 -3.81
CA ILE A 75 -2.69 5.43 -4.83
C ILE A 75 -3.37 5.69 -6.18
N PRO A 76 -2.65 6.09 -7.24
CA PRO A 76 -3.22 6.24 -8.58
C PRO A 76 -3.75 4.89 -9.12
N LEU A 77 -5.07 4.68 -9.07
CA LEU A 77 -5.68 3.38 -9.43
C LEU A 77 -5.44 3.03 -10.91
N TRP A 78 -5.42 4.03 -11.79
CA TRP A 78 -5.08 3.85 -13.22
C TRP A 78 -3.69 3.25 -13.43
N LEU A 79 -2.75 3.52 -12.51
CA LEU A 79 -1.39 2.97 -12.57
C LEU A 79 -1.39 1.54 -12.04
N CYS A 80 -2.15 1.25 -10.97
CA CYS A 80 -2.35 -0.11 -10.48
C CYS A 80 -2.98 -1.00 -11.54
N ASP A 81 -4.04 -0.55 -12.21
CA ASP A 81 -4.68 -1.25 -13.34
C ASP A 81 -3.69 -1.47 -14.49
N SER A 82 -2.97 -0.42 -14.88
CA SER A 82 -1.93 -0.52 -15.93
C SER A 82 -0.82 -1.50 -15.58
N LEU A 83 -0.41 -1.61 -14.31
CA LEU A 83 0.62 -2.54 -13.86
C LEU A 83 0.08 -3.97 -13.75
N ALA A 84 -1.06 -4.18 -13.09
CA ALA A 84 -1.72 -5.48 -12.95
C ALA A 84 -1.92 -6.17 -14.31
N ALA A 85 -2.46 -5.43 -15.29
CA ALA A 85 -2.67 -5.91 -16.67
C ALA A 85 -1.39 -6.31 -17.44
N ARG A 86 -0.21 -6.14 -16.83
CA ARG A 86 1.11 -6.52 -17.37
C ARG A 86 1.85 -7.52 -16.47
N GLY A 87 1.36 -7.78 -15.27
CA GLY A 87 1.91 -8.75 -14.32
C GLY A 87 1.92 -8.26 -12.86
N SER A 88 2.47 -9.06 -11.96
CA SER A 88 2.55 -8.69 -10.53
C SER A 88 3.44 -7.47 -10.27
N PHE A 89 3.10 -6.72 -9.23
CA PHE A 89 3.86 -5.56 -8.77
C PHE A 89 3.65 -5.27 -7.29
N GLY A 90 4.69 -4.71 -6.67
CA GLY A 90 4.66 -4.17 -5.33
C GLY A 90 4.31 -2.69 -5.30
N VAL A 91 3.56 -2.27 -4.28
CA VAL A 91 3.34 -0.87 -3.92
C VAL A 91 3.75 -0.67 -2.46
N SER A 92 4.69 0.25 -2.21
CA SER A 92 5.19 0.54 -0.85
C SER A 92 5.03 2.01 -0.50
N LEU A 93 4.50 2.29 0.69
CA LEU A 93 4.38 3.64 1.23
C LEU A 93 5.72 4.04 1.89
N LEU A 94 6.54 4.80 1.19
CA LEU A 94 7.84 5.27 1.70
C LEU A 94 7.70 6.48 2.65
N GLY A 95 6.67 7.31 2.45
CA GLY A 95 6.55 8.59 3.13
C GLY A 95 5.17 9.22 2.98
N ILE A 96 4.89 10.21 3.82
CA ILE A 96 3.76 11.14 3.66
C ILE A 96 4.30 12.55 3.86
N ASN A 97 4.08 13.44 2.89
CA ASN A 97 4.42 14.85 3.02
C ASN A 97 3.51 15.50 4.07
N LEU A 98 4.07 15.93 5.20
CA LEU A 98 3.30 16.51 6.31
C LEU A 98 2.66 17.88 6.01
N THR A 99 2.91 18.45 4.82
CA THR A 99 2.37 19.76 4.40
C THR A 99 1.03 19.63 3.67
N ASP A 100 0.90 18.64 2.78
CA ASP A 100 -0.25 18.43 1.89
C ASP A 100 -0.84 17.01 1.98
N PHE A 101 -0.23 16.14 2.79
CA PHE A 101 -0.55 14.73 2.98
C PHE A 101 -0.44 13.86 1.72
N THR A 102 0.29 14.31 0.69
CA THR A 102 0.61 13.48 -0.47
C THR A 102 1.52 12.31 -0.05
N PRO A 103 1.19 11.07 -0.42
CA PRO A 103 2.06 9.93 -0.16
C PRO A 103 3.26 9.95 -1.12
N GLN A 104 4.39 9.45 -0.63
CA GLN A 104 5.51 9.02 -1.44
C GLN A 104 5.40 7.52 -1.61
N LEU A 105 5.14 7.06 -2.84
CA LEU A 105 4.94 5.65 -3.15
C LEU A 105 6.11 5.10 -3.97
N LEU A 106 6.47 3.85 -3.73
CA LEU A 106 7.35 3.03 -4.55
C LEU A 106 6.48 1.98 -5.25
N PHE A 107 6.37 2.07 -6.57
CA PHE A 107 5.88 1.00 -7.44
C PHE A 107 7.08 0.18 -7.90
N LEU A 108 6.96 -1.14 -7.87
CA LEU A 108 8.07 -2.07 -8.07
C LEU A 108 7.58 -3.26 -8.90
N THR A 109 8.20 -3.54 -10.06
CA THR A 109 7.83 -4.67 -10.92
C THR A 109 9.03 -5.26 -11.65
N ARG A 110 8.90 -6.50 -12.11
CA ARG A 110 9.89 -7.19 -12.97
C ARG A 110 9.45 -7.28 -14.43
N GLU A 111 8.15 -7.11 -14.68
CA GLU A 111 7.53 -7.40 -15.97
C GLU A 111 7.66 -6.24 -16.96
N LEU A 112 8.08 -5.06 -16.49
CA LEU A 112 8.20 -3.85 -17.30
C LEU A 112 9.58 -3.21 -17.21
N GLY A 113 10.10 -2.82 -18.36
CA GLY A 113 11.33 -2.04 -18.46
C GLY A 113 11.12 -0.57 -18.11
N MET A 114 12.23 0.15 -17.89
CA MET A 114 12.19 1.59 -17.62
C MET A 114 11.44 2.38 -18.70
N ASP A 115 11.58 2.02 -19.98
CA ASP A 115 10.93 2.70 -21.10
C ASP A 115 9.39 2.57 -21.07
N GLU A 116 8.88 1.42 -20.61
CA GLU A 116 7.44 1.15 -20.52
C GLU A 116 6.83 1.87 -19.32
N ILE A 117 7.51 1.82 -18.17
CA ILE A 117 7.16 2.60 -16.97
C ILE A 117 7.24 4.11 -17.24
N LEU A 118 8.22 4.56 -18.03
CA LEU A 118 8.35 5.94 -18.49
C LEU A 118 7.15 6.36 -19.35
N GLN A 119 6.75 5.52 -20.30
CA GLN A 119 5.60 5.82 -21.15
C GLN A 119 4.29 5.85 -20.35
N LEU A 120 4.06 4.87 -19.46
CA LEU A 120 2.91 4.87 -18.54
C LEU A 120 2.89 6.12 -17.65
N GLY A 121 4.03 6.49 -17.07
CA GLY A 121 4.17 7.69 -16.24
C GLY A 121 3.84 8.97 -17.01
N LYS A 122 4.36 9.12 -18.23
CA LYS A 122 4.13 10.31 -19.06
C LYS A 122 2.67 10.44 -19.49
N ASP A 123 2.05 9.34 -19.92
CA ASP A 123 0.66 9.37 -20.39
C ASP A 123 -0.32 9.59 -19.24
N GLY A 124 -0.13 8.91 -18.10
CA GLY A 124 -1.04 8.98 -16.95
C GLY A 124 -0.87 10.24 -16.08
N PHE A 125 0.36 10.71 -15.85
CA PHE A 125 0.60 11.97 -15.16
C PHE A 125 0.59 13.21 -16.08
N GLN A 126 0.48 13.02 -17.40
CA GLN A 126 0.50 14.08 -18.41
C GLN A 126 1.74 14.98 -18.29
N CYS A 127 2.92 14.34 -18.20
CA CYS A 127 4.17 14.99 -17.80
C CYS A 127 5.30 14.86 -18.84
N GLY A 128 6.31 15.71 -18.67
CA GLY A 128 7.59 15.59 -19.36
C GLY A 128 8.53 14.60 -18.67
N SER A 129 9.70 14.39 -19.27
CA SER A 129 10.72 13.48 -18.74
C SER A 129 12.13 13.97 -19.02
N GLU A 130 13.01 13.87 -18.03
CA GLU A 130 14.45 14.11 -18.18
C GLU A 130 15.23 12.81 -17.90
N GLU A 131 16.18 12.48 -18.77
CA GLU A 131 17.08 11.34 -18.59
C GLU A 131 18.20 11.71 -17.62
N ASN A 132 18.45 10.86 -16.63
CA ASN A 132 19.50 11.03 -15.64
C ASN A 132 20.49 9.84 -15.69
N GLN A 133 21.50 9.81 -14.81
CA GLN A 133 22.55 8.78 -14.83
C GLN A 133 22.06 7.36 -14.43
N GLN A 134 20.82 7.25 -13.96
CA GLN A 134 20.26 6.11 -13.25
C GLN A 134 18.89 5.67 -13.79
N GLY A 135 18.33 6.40 -14.75
CA GLY A 135 17.00 6.19 -15.33
C GLY A 135 16.39 7.52 -15.77
N TYR A 136 15.13 7.77 -15.38
CA TYR A 136 14.34 8.92 -15.84
C TYR A 136 13.62 9.62 -14.70
N ASP A 137 13.63 10.96 -14.69
CA ASP A 137 12.79 11.77 -13.82
C ASP A 137 11.54 12.25 -14.58
N LEU A 138 10.38 12.13 -13.94
CA LEU A 138 9.09 12.62 -14.44
C LEU A 138 8.88 14.05 -13.96
N ILE A 139 8.66 14.99 -14.88
CA ILE A 139 8.68 16.44 -14.63
C ILE A 139 7.35 17.07 -15.06
N ASP A 140 6.68 17.80 -14.17
CA ASP A 140 5.44 18.53 -14.48
C ASP A 140 5.65 19.75 -15.41
N GLU A 141 4.56 20.36 -15.88
CA GLU A 141 4.61 21.56 -16.73
C GLU A 141 5.34 22.76 -16.11
N ARG A 142 5.61 22.74 -14.80
CA ARG A 142 6.26 23.81 -14.03
C ARG A 142 7.74 23.53 -13.80
N GLY A 143 8.26 22.39 -14.25
CA GLY A 143 9.63 21.95 -13.96
C GLY A 143 9.79 21.27 -12.60
N SER A 144 8.70 20.87 -11.96
CA SER A 144 8.72 20.17 -10.66
C SER A 144 8.80 18.66 -10.91
N MET A 145 9.71 17.98 -10.22
CA MET A 145 9.76 16.52 -10.26
C MET A 145 8.57 15.92 -9.50
N ILE A 146 7.85 15.00 -10.15
CA ILE A 146 6.69 14.29 -9.59
C ILE A 146 6.93 12.79 -9.42
N GLY A 147 7.94 12.25 -10.10
CA GLY A 147 8.40 10.88 -9.93
C GLY A 147 9.80 10.64 -10.49
N SER A 148 10.38 9.50 -10.17
CA SER A 148 11.69 9.06 -10.64
C SER A 148 11.67 7.55 -10.88
N ILE A 149 12.25 7.13 -11.99
CA ILE A 149 12.23 5.77 -12.53
C ILE A 149 13.67 5.27 -12.58
N ALA A 150 13.89 4.07 -12.07
CA ALA A 150 15.20 3.42 -12.06
C ALA A 150 15.05 1.90 -12.24
N SER A 151 16.14 1.22 -12.57
CA SER A 151 16.16 -0.25 -12.59
C SER A 151 17.45 -0.83 -12.02
N ARG A 152 17.34 -2.00 -11.40
CA ARG A 152 18.43 -2.75 -10.77
C ARG A 152 18.02 -4.21 -10.62
N ASP A 153 18.97 -5.13 -10.82
CA ASP A 153 18.82 -6.57 -10.56
C ASP A 153 17.58 -7.25 -11.20
N GLY A 154 17.12 -6.73 -12.35
CA GLY A 154 15.92 -7.22 -13.05
C GLY A 154 14.59 -6.70 -12.50
N TRP A 155 14.63 -5.70 -11.61
CA TRP A 155 13.49 -4.92 -11.15
C TRP A 155 13.54 -3.51 -11.73
N THR A 156 12.36 -2.98 -12.06
CA THR A 156 12.13 -1.57 -12.37
C THR A 156 11.29 -0.96 -11.27
N CYS A 157 11.65 0.23 -10.81
CA CYS A 157 10.85 1.01 -9.87
C CYS A 157 10.35 2.31 -10.50
N LEU A 158 9.18 2.76 -10.05
CA LEU A 158 8.70 4.14 -10.17
C LEU A 158 8.41 4.66 -8.77
N ILE A 159 9.16 5.65 -8.32
CA ILE A 159 8.88 6.35 -7.06
C ILE A 159 8.16 7.65 -7.37
N THR A 160 7.00 7.87 -6.79
CA THR A 160 6.18 9.09 -6.97
C THR A 160 6.21 9.96 -5.71
N GLY A 161 5.90 11.24 -5.87
CA GLY A 161 5.79 12.19 -4.76
C GLY A 161 7.10 12.89 -4.38
N SER A 162 7.05 13.70 -3.32
CA SER A 162 8.10 14.66 -2.99
C SER A 162 9.46 14.01 -2.68
N GLY A 163 10.48 14.29 -3.49
CA GLY A 163 11.84 13.76 -3.31
C GLY A 163 12.04 12.35 -3.85
N SER A 164 11.30 12.00 -4.91
CA SER A 164 11.44 10.75 -5.66
C SER A 164 12.87 10.48 -6.13
N ASP A 165 13.62 11.49 -6.60
CA ASP A 165 15.04 11.41 -6.98
C ASP A 165 15.92 10.75 -5.92
N ARG A 166 15.87 11.30 -4.70
CA ARG A 166 16.71 10.87 -3.58
C ARG A 166 16.28 9.49 -3.08
N SER A 167 15.00 9.17 -3.20
CA SER A 167 14.48 7.86 -2.84
C SER A 167 14.85 6.80 -3.89
N ALA A 168 14.81 7.12 -5.19
CA ALA A 168 15.17 6.20 -6.27
C ALA A 168 16.68 5.91 -6.25
N ARG A 169 17.50 6.94 -6.03
CA ARG A 169 18.93 6.77 -5.80
C ARG A 169 19.24 5.91 -4.57
N ARG A 170 18.56 6.14 -3.44
CA ARG A 170 18.72 5.28 -2.24
C ARG A 170 18.27 3.85 -2.48
N TRP A 171 17.20 3.65 -3.25
CA TRP A 171 16.72 2.33 -3.66
C TRP A 171 17.76 1.59 -4.52
N LEU A 172 18.42 2.27 -5.45
CA LEU A 172 19.55 1.71 -6.20
C LEU A 172 20.74 1.33 -5.30
N GLU A 173 20.98 2.12 -4.25
CA GLU A 173 22.05 1.90 -3.25
C GLU A 173 21.62 0.92 -2.12
N LEU A 174 20.38 0.40 -2.10
CA LEU A 174 19.79 -0.39 -1.00
C LEU A 174 20.52 -1.74 -0.76
N GLU A 175 21.07 -1.94 0.43
CA GLU A 175 21.63 -3.23 0.84
C GLU A 175 20.54 -4.13 1.45
N THR A 176 20.71 -5.47 1.38
CA THR A 176 19.70 -6.43 1.87
C THR A 176 19.41 -6.24 3.37
N GLU A 177 20.41 -5.84 4.17
CA GLU A 177 20.24 -5.54 5.60
C GLU A 177 19.30 -4.33 5.85
N GLU A 178 19.20 -3.41 4.89
CA GLU A 178 18.35 -2.22 4.93
C GLU A 178 16.96 -2.44 4.29
N SER A 179 16.72 -3.62 3.72
CA SER A 179 15.45 -3.99 3.06
C SER A 179 14.43 -4.61 4.05
N LEU A 180 13.17 -4.77 3.64
CA LEU A 180 12.19 -5.52 4.44
C LEU A 180 12.55 -7.00 4.60
N ALA A 181 13.37 -7.57 3.70
CA ALA A 181 13.83 -8.95 3.83
C ALA A 181 14.80 -9.18 5.01
N SER A 182 15.25 -8.12 5.70
CA SER A 182 15.99 -8.25 6.96
C SER A 182 15.10 -8.41 8.20
N ASP A 183 13.77 -8.29 8.08
CA ASP A 183 12.80 -8.58 9.13
C ASP A 183 12.43 -10.09 9.11
N PRO A 184 12.98 -10.94 9.99
CA PRO A 184 12.72 -12.38 9.98
C PRO A 184 11.30 -12.71 10.41
N ASP A 185 10.68 -11.87 11.25
CA ASP A 185 9.30 -12.06 11.67
C ASP A 185 8.37 -11.81 10.45
N LEU A 186 8.66 -10.80 9.61
CA LEU A 186 7.92 -10.55 8.36
C LEU A 186 8.15 -11.62 7.29
N ILE A 187 9.40 -12.07 7.08
CA ILE A 187 9.72 -13.16 6.14
C ILE A 187 9.03 -14.46 6.54
N SER A 188 8.88 -14.76 7.85
CA SER A 188 8.21 -15.98 8.31
C SER A 188 6.73 -16.09 7.91
N ILE A 189 6.12 -14.98 7.50
CA ILE A 189 4.74 -14.88 7.02
C ILE A 189 4.64 -14.31 5.60
N SER A 190 5.74 -14.19 4.84
CA SER A 190 5.71 -13.58 3.50
C SER A 190 5.23 -14.53 2.40
N GLU A 191 5.35 -15.85 2.59
CA GLU A 191 4.89 -16.86 1.61
C GLU A 191 3.36 -16.86 1.50
N SER A 192 2.84 -16.42 0.36
CA SER A 192 1.41 -16.25 0.09
C SER A 192 1.17 -16.41 -1.42
N ASP A 193 0.31 -17.35 -1.80
CA ASP A 193 -0.22 -17.48 -3.16
C ASP A 193 -1.46 -16.59 -3.38
N ALA A 194 -1.75 -15.71 -2.42
CA ALA A 194 -2.95 -14.89 -2.39
C ALA A 194 -2.83 -13.62 -3.25
N ASP A 195 -3.95 -13.26 -3.85
CA ASP A 195 -4.13 -12.26 -4.91
C ASP A 195 -3.68 -10.86 -4.50
N LEU A 196 -4.04 -10.51 -3.26
CA LEU A 196 -3.66 -9.29 -2.58
C LEU A 196 -2.99 -9.69 -1.27
N THR A 197 -1.72 -9.33 -1.10
CA THR A 197 -0.98 -9.61 0.14
C THR A 197 -0.41 -8.32 0.70
N ILE A 198 -0.84 -7.97 1.91
CA ILE A 198 -0.41 -6.77 2.64
C ILE A 198 0.48 -7.18 3.79
N LEU A 199 1.64 -6.54 3.85
CA LEU A 199 2.68 -6.82 4.83
C LEU A 199 2.96 -5.56 5.65
N VAL A 200 2.86 -5.73 6.97
CA VAL A 200 3.05 -4.67 7.96
C VAL A 200 4.18 -5.08 8.90
N SER A 201 5.33 -4.42 8.76
CA SER A 201 6.56 -4.69 9.52
C SER A 201 6.45 -4.24 10.98
N HIS A 202 7.43 -4.63 11.81
CA HIS A 202 7.53 -4.12 13.17
C HIS A 202 7.66 -2.58 13.22
N ASN A 203 8.41 -2.00 12.29
CA ASN A 203 8.60 -0.55 12.17
C ASN A 203 7.28 0.17 11.86
N SER A 204 6.46 -0.40 10.97
CA SER A 204 5.12 0.08 10.62
C SER A 204 4.17 0.07 11.83
N ILE A 205 4.18 -1.02 12.60
CA ILE A 205 3.37 -1.18 13.83
C ILE A 205 3.80 -0.15 14.89
N ALA A 206 5.11 0.02 15.10
CA ALA A 206 5.66 1.01 16.01
C ALA A 206 5.30 2.45 15.58
N PHE A 207 5.26 2.73 14.27
CA PHE A 207 4.83 4.03 13.75
C PHE A 207 3.38 4.37 14.13
N ILE A 208 2.44 3.42 14.00
CA ILE A 208 1.03 3.63 14.40
C ILE A 208 0.94 4.09 15.85
N SER A 209 1.76 3.51 16.73
CA SER A 209 1.83 3.86 18.17
C SER A 209 2.23 5.32 18.41
N VAL A 210 3.03 5.92 17.54
CA VAL A 210 3.54 7.31 17.69
C VAL A 210 2.79 8.37 16.86
N ILE A 211 1.76 8.00 16.09
CA ILE A 211 0.94 8.97 15.33
C ILE A 211 0.44 10.11 16.25
N PRO A 212 0.74 11.39 15.94
CA PRO A 212 0.32 12.53 16.75
C PRO A 212 -1.19 12.77 16.69
N THR A 213 -1.87 12.76 17.83
CA THR A 213 -3.32 12.98 17.93
C THR A 213 -3.76 14.44 17.74
N GLY A 214 -2.82 15.39 17.74
CA GLY A 214 -3.12 16.83 17.67
C GLY A 214 -3.70 17.32 16.34
N MET A 215 -3.66 16.49 15.29
CA MET A 215 -4.22 16.80 13.96
C MET A 215 -5.47 15.98 13.63
N LEU A 216 -5.99 15.20 14.59
CA LEU A 216 -7.09 14.26 14.40
C LEU A 216 -8.42 14.80 14.90
N SER A 217 -9.52 14.39 14.26
CA SER A 217 -10.86 14.57 14.81
C SER A 217 -11.10 13.70 16.06
N ARG A 218 -12.10 14.04 16.88
CA ARG A 218 -12.40 13.26 18.10
C ARG A 218 -12.73 11.79 17.82
N SER A 219 -13.40 11.50 16.70
CA SER A 219 -13.70 10.15 16.24
C SER A 219 -12.44 9.39 15.84
N GLU A 220 -11.53 10.03 15.09
CA GLU A 220 -10.24 9.45 14.71
C GLU A 220 -9.36 9.17 15.93
N ILE A 221 -9.34 10.05 16.94
CA ILE A 221 -8.62 9.81 18.21
C ILE A 221 -9.17 8.57 18.93
N VAL A 222 -10.49 8.38 18.95
CA VAL A 222 -11.11 7.19 19.57
C VAL A 222 -10.73 5.92 18.82
N ILE A 223 -10.77 5.93 17.48
CA ILE A 223 -10.40 4.76 16.65
C ILE A 223 -8.91 4.48 16.80
N LEU A 224 -8.03 5.48 16.66
CA LEU A 224 -6.58 5.33 16.80
C LEU A 224 -6.20 4.83 18.20
N ASN A 225 -6.85 5.31 19.26
CA ASN A 225 -6.60 4.80 20.60
C ASN A 225 -7.02 3.33 20.72
N ARG A 226 -8.19 2.92 20.18
CA ARG A 226 -8.57 1.49 20.13
C ARG A 226 -7.54 0.65 19.38
N VAL A 227 -7.02 1.13 18.25
CA VAL A 227 -5.97 0.44 17.48
C VAL A 227 -4.68 0.34 18.30
N LYS A 228 -4.27 1.41 19.00
CA LYS A 228 -3.11 1.40 19.90
C LYS A 228 -3.29 0.44 21.08
N ASP A 229 -4.49 0.37 21.67
CA ASP A 229 -4.84 -0.55 22.75
C ASP A 229 -4.78 -2.01 22.26
N ILE A 230 -5.29 -2.29 21.05
CA ILE A 230 -5.23 -3.61 20.41
C ILE A 230 -3.77 -4.01 20.12
N ILE A 231 -2.97 -3.12 19.51
CA ILE A 231 -1.54 -3.34 19.27
C ILE A 231 -0.81 -3.61 20.60
N GLY A 232 -1.04 -2.81 21.64
CA GLY A 232 -0.42 -2.98 22.95
C GLY A 232 -0.84 -4.25 23.69
N MET A 233 -2.07 -4.74 23.46
CA MET A 233 -2.57 -6.00 24.02
C MET A 233 -2.01 -7.23 23.29
N ILE A 234 -1.89 -7.15 21.96
CA ILE A 234 -1.46 -8.26 21.10
C ILE A 234 0.07 -8.39 21.04
N ASN A 235 0.78 -7.27 21.19
CA ASN A 235 2.21 -7.07 20.89
C ASN A 235 2.65 -7.71 19.56
N PRO A 236 2.08 -7.26 18.42
CA PRO A 236 2.38 -7.82 17.12
C PRO A 236 3.78 -7.39 16.66
N LYS A 237 4.55 -8.35 16.14
CA LYS A 237 5.85 -8.09 15.52
C LYS A 237 5.74 -7.88 14.01
N ALA A 238 5.01 -8.78 13.35
CA ALA A 238 4.70 -8.70 11.94
C ALA A 238 3.26 -9.14 11.72
N LEU A 239 2.61 -8.58 10.69
CA LEU A 239 1.25 -8.87 10.30
C LEU A 239 1.17 -9.03 8.78
N ARG A 240 0.60 -10.15 8.33
CA ARG A 240 0.10 -10.34 6.97
C ARG A 240 -1.41 -10.27 7.01
N VAL A 241 -1.97 -9.56 6.04
CA VAL A 241 -3.36 -9.72 5.61
C VAL A 241 -3.31 -10.16 4.16
N SER A 242 -3.88 -11.32 3.87
CA SER A 242 -3.89 -11.93 2.53
C SER A 242 -5.32 -12.26 2.12
N MET A 243 -5.67 -11.96 0.87
CA MET A 243 -6.97 -12.29 0.29
C MET A 243 -6.78 -13.15 -0.95
N ALA A 244 -7.39 -14.33 -0.93
CA ALA A 244 -7.36 -15.30 -2.00
C ALA A 244 -8.78 -15.60 -2.48
N ILE A 245 -8.97 -15.69 -3.80
CA ILE A 245 -10.26 -15.97 -4.42
C ILE A 245 -10.19 -17.21 -5.29
N SER A 246 -11.26 -18.00 -5.20
CA SER A 246 -11.51 -19.12 -6.08
C SER A 246 -12.65 -18.79 -7.03
N ASP A 247 -12.40 -18.95 -8.33
CA ASP A 247 -13.40 -19.02 -9.42
C ASP A 247 -14.26 -20.30 -9.37
N ASP A 248 -14.34 -20.94 -8.20
CA ASP A 248 -15.32 -21.98 -7.91
C ASP A 248 -16.75 -21.49 -8.18
N ASN A 249 -17.69 -22.42 -8.29
CA ASN A 249 -19.09 -22.10 -8.54
C ASN A 249 -19.96 -22.75 -7.46
N PRO A 250 -20.41 -21.99 -6.43
CA PRO A 250 -20.30 -20.53 -6.27
C PRO A 250 -18.89 -20.05 -5.86
N PRO A 251 -18.53 -18.78 -6.18
CA PRO A 251 -17.20 -18.24 -5.89
C PRO A 251 -16.95 -18.13 -4.38
N VAL A 252 -15.67 -18.23 -4.01
CA VAL A 252 -15.22 -18.26 -2.62
C VAL A 252 -14.18 -17.17 -2.37
N ILE A 253 -14.44 -16.32 -1.39
CA ILE A 253 -13.48 -15.33 -0.87
C ILE A 253 -12.86 -15.89 0.40
N VAL A 254 -11.54 -15.94 0.49
CA VAL A 254 -10.79 -16.32 1.69
C VAL A 254 -9.99 -15.13 2.18
N LEU A 255 -10.37 -14.61 3.34
CA LEU A 255 -9.54 -13.68 4.12
C LEU A 255 -8.65 -14.51 5.04
N GLU A 256 -7.35 -14.25 5.05
CA GLU A 256 -6.43 -14.75 6.08
C GLU A 256 -5.66 -13.58 6.71
N LEU A 257 -5.64 -13.57 8.04
CA LEU A 257 -4.78 -12.74 8.85
C LEU A 257 -3.74 -13.63 9.53
N GLN A 258 -2.47 -13.44 9.21
CA GLN A 258 -1.36 -14.09 9.91
C GLN A 258 -0.60 -13.08 10.75
N LEU A 259 -0.26 -13.48 11.97
CA LEU A 259 0.32 -12.59 12.97
C LEU A 259 1.48 -13.26 13.70
N VAL A 260 2.65 -12.63 13.71
CA VAL A 260 3.78 -13.03 14.55
C VAL A 260 3.75 -12.27 15.87
N ARG A 261 3.90 -13.02 16.97
CA ARG A 261 3.97 -12.49 18.34
C ARG A 261 5.29 -12.91 19.00
N ASP A 262 5.57 -12.37 20.19
CA ASP A 262 6.72 -12.77 21.00
C ASP A 262 6.83 -14.29 21.15
N GLY A 263 8.07 -14.80 21.01
CA GLY A 263 8.37 -16.22 20.99
C GLY A 263 8.14 -16.92 19.65
N GLU A 264 8.15 -16.18 18.53
CA GLU A 264 8.12 -16.72 17.14
C GLU A 264 6.85 -17.51 16.80
N ASN A 265 5.77 -17.33 17.58
CA ASN A 265 4.51 -18.03 17.37
C ASN A 265 3.66 -17.31 16.32
N VAL A 266 3.54 -17.91 15.13
CA VAL A 266 2.59 -17.48 14.10
C VAL A 266 1.16 -17.84 14.54
N THR A 267 0.27 -16.88 14.46
CA THR A 267 -1.18 -17.03 14.72
C THR A 267 -1.92 -16.72 13.43
N SER A 268 -2.47 -17.74 12.77
CA SER A 268 -3.36 -17.56 11.61
C SER A 268 -4.82 -17.54 12.05
N PHE A 269 -5.60 -16.66 11.43
CA PHE A 269 -7.05 -16.58 11.51
C PHE A 269 -7.57 -16.43 10.08
N SER A 270 -8.46 -17.33 9.66
CA SER A 270 -9.07 -17.27 8.33
C SER A 270 -10.59 -17.28 8.40
N ILE A 271 -11.21 -16.47 7.53
CA ILE A 271 -12.65 -16.50 7.26
C ILE A 271 -12.82 -16.80 5.77
N SER A 272 -13.68 -17.77 5.47
CA SER A 272 -14.10 -18.07 4.10
C SER A 272 -15.58 -17.73 3.92
N PHE A 273 -15.89 -17.07 2.81
CA PHE A 273 -17.22 -16.67 2.39
C PHE A 273 -17.53 -17.36 1.06
N SER A 274 -18.60 -18.16 1.01
CA SER A 274 -19.09 -18.81 -0.21
C SER A 274 -20.58 -18.53 -0.39
N ASP A 275 -21.04 -18.34 -1.63
CA ASP A 275 -22.47 -18.22 -1.99
C ASP A 275 -23.21 -17.05 -1.29
N THR A 276 -22.53 -15.93 -1.07
CA THR A 276 -22.98 -14.93 -0.09
C THR A 276 -23.82 -13.77 -0.66
N GLU A 277 -23.93 -13.63 -1.99
CA GLU A 277 -24.39 -12.41 -2.68
C GLU A 277 -23.66 -11.11 -2.23
N LEU A 278 -22.51 -11.24 -1.53
CA LEU A 278 -21.71 -10.12 -1.08
C LEU A 278 -20.92 -9.57 -2.27
N THR A 279 -21.57 -8.70 -3.03
CA THR A 279 -20.83 -7.68 -3.78
C THR A 279 -19.99 -6.88 -2.78
N PRO A 280 -18.83 -6.35 -3.19
CA PRO A 280 -18.00 -5.55 -2.30
C PRO A 280 -18.73 -4.33 -1.72
N GLU A 281 -19.67 -3.78 -2.49
CA GLU A 281 -20.60 -2.71 -2.09
C GLU A 281 -21.47 -3.10 -0.87
N ASN A 282 -21.92 -4.35 -0.79
CA ASN A 282 -22.82 -4.84 0.27
C ASN A 282 -22.08 -5.18 1.57
N LEU A 283 -20.83 -5.63 1.47
CA LEU A 283 -19.97 -5.94 2.63
C LEU A 283 -19.70 -4.68 3.48
N LEU A 284 -19.55 -3.51 2.83
CA LEU A 284 -19.42 -2.21 3.50
C LEU A 284 -20.61 -1.89 4.43
N LEU A 285 -21.83 -2.13 3.93
CA LEU A 285 -23.06 -1.80 4.66
C LEU A 285 -23.20 -2.64 5.93
N ILE A 286 -22.89 -3.94 5.86
CA ILE A 286 -23.00 -4.89 6.97
C ILE A 286 -22.04 -4.53 8.12
N ILE A 287 -20.89 -3.97 7.80
CA ILE A 287 -19.84 -3.64 8.79
C ILE A 287 -19.98 -2.20 9.30
N GLY A 288 -20.46 -1.29 8.45
CA GLY A 288 -20.78 0.09 8.83
C GLY A 288 -21.95 0.22 9.82
N ASP A 289 -22.98 -0.64 9.69
CA ASP A 289 -24.16 -0.65 10.60
C ASP A 289 -23.89 -1.36 11.95
N GLY A 290 -22.64 -1.75 12.23
CA GLY A 290 -22.18 -2.33 13.49
C GLY A 290 -22.17 -1.35 14.69
N GLY A 291 -23.20 -0.53 14.87
CA GLY A 291 -23.32 0.37 16.02
C GLY A 291 -24.42 1.43 15.97
N ASN A 292 -25.68 1.03 16.23
CA ASN A 292 -26.65 1.85 16.96
C ASN A 292 -26.73 1.39 18.42
#